data_AF-A0AAU4G4F2-F1
#
_entry.id   AF-A0AAU4G4F2-F1
#
_cell.length_a   1.000
_cell.length_b   1.000
_cell.length_c   1.000
_cell.angle_alpha   90.00
_cell.angle_beta   90.00
_cell.angle_gamma   90.00
#
_symmetry.space_group_name_H-M   'P 1'
#
loop_
_entity.id
_entity.type
_entity.pdbx_description
1 polymer ?
#
loop_
_entity_poly.entity_id
_entity_poly.type
_entity_poly.pdbx_seq_one_letter_code
_entity_poly.pdbx_strand_id
1 'polypeptide(L)' 'MRLVEEVWRQGWQVRYWLAPLEQTCEELRRAGFLIERLVEPRPLPEAESVDPVRYERVTQQPRGFLALRAVPDPRRLPVS' A
#
# COMPACT_ATOMS: atom_id res chain seq x y z
N MET A 1 9.48 -1.12 -11.85
CA MET A 1 9.23 0.11 -11.07
C MET A 1 9.64 1.35 -11.87
N ARG A 2 9.03 2.50 -11.60
CA ARG A 2 9.35 3.81 -12.20
C ARG A 2 9.55 4.84 -11.08
N LEU A 3 10.59 5.67 -11.17
CA LEU A 3 10.77 6.81 -10.27
C LEU A 3 9.76 7.90 -10.66
N VAL A 4 9.03 8.42 -9.68
CA VAL A 4 8.10 9.53 -9.84
C VAL A 4 8.57 10.69 -8.97
N GLU A 5 8.61 11.87 -9.57
CA GLU A 5 8.84 13.14 -8.89
C GLU A 5 7.67 14.05 -9.23
N GLU A 6 6.94 14.52 -8.21
CA GLU A 6 5.77 15.37 -8.40
C GLU A 6 5.53 16.30 -7.19
N VAL A 7 4.69 17.31 -7.40
CA VAL A 7 4.28 18.25 -6.35
C VAL A 7 2.85 17.92 -5.93
N TRP A 8 2.68 17.52 -4.68
CA TRP A 8 1.37 17.26 -4.08
C TRP A 8 0.67 18.57 -3.67
N ARG A 9 -0.56 18.44 -3.16
CA ARG A 9 -1.31 19.56 -2.59
C ARG A 9 -0.45 20.30 -1.54
N GLN A 10 -0.64 21.61 -1.44
CA GLN A 10 0.08 22.49 -0.52
C GLN A 10 1.60 22.63 -0.82
N GLY A 11 2.05 22.26 -2.03
CA GLY A 11 3.43 22.51 -2.48
C GLY A 11 4.45 21.45 -2.04
N TRP A 12 4.00 20.31 -1.54
CA TRP A 12 4.88 19.25 -1.06
C TRP A 12 5.55 18.54 -2.23
N GLN A 13 6.87 18.67 -2.36
CA GLN A 13 7.65 17.89 -3.32
C GLN A 13 7.83 16.47 -2.80
N VAL A 14 7.44 15.48 -3.60
CA VAL A 14 7.59 14.07 -3.26
C VAL A 14 8.37 13.33 -4.35
N ARG A 15 9.11 12.32 -3.90
CA ARG A 15 9.86 11.41 -4.75
C ARG A 15 9.64 9.98 -4.27
N TYR A 16 9.07 9.13 -5.13
CA TYR A 16 8.72 7.76 -4.78
C TYR A 16 8.83 6.80 -5.96
N TRP A 17 8.92 5.50 -5.66
CA TRP A 17 8.89 4.45 -6.67
C TRP A 17 7.46 3.96 -6.87
N LEU A 18 6.98 4.01 -8.11
CA LEU A 18 5.71 3.42 -8.50
C LEU A 18 5.96 2.02 -9.11
N ALA A 19 5.25 1.02 -8.61
CA ALA A 19 5.34 -0.36 -9.08
C ALA A 19 3.95 -0.99 -9.22
N PRO A 20 3.76 -1.92 -10.18
CA PRO A 20 2.60 -2.80 -10.17
C PRO A 20 2.56 -3.62 -8.87
N LEU A 21 1.37 -3.88 -8.35
CA LEU A 21 1.21 -4.67 -7.11
C LEU A 21 1.85 -6.06 -7.21
N GLU A 22 1.73 -6.70 -8.38
CA GLU A 22 2.35 -8.00 -8.68
C GLU A 22 3.87 -7.98 -8.45
N GLN A 23 4.54 -6.90 -8.88
CA GLN A 23 5.99 -6.77 -8.71
C GLN A 23 6.36 -6.74 -7.22
N THR A 24 5.68 -5.92 -6.41
CA THR A 24 5.92 -5.85 -4.97
C THR A 24 5.66 -7.19 -4.28
N CYS A 25 4.60 -7.90 -4.68
CA CYS A 25 4.28 -9.21 -4.11
C CYS A 25 5.34 -10.26 -4.46
N GLU A 26 5.83 -10.25 -5.69
CA GLU A 26 6.86 -11.16 -6.17
C GLU A 26 8.22 -10.89 -5.50
N GLU A 27 8.57 -9.63 -5.25
CA GLU A 27 9.77 -9.25 -4.51
C GLU A 27 9.74 -9.78 -3.07
N LEU A 28 8.61 -9.62 -2.36
CA LEU A 28 8.42 -10.17 -1.02
C LEU A 28 8.54 -11.70 -1.00
N ARG A 29 7.90 -12.37 -1.97
CA ARG A 29 7.97 -13.83 -2.12
C ARG A 29 9.40 -14.31 -2.38
N ARG A 30 10.15 -13.65 -3.27
CA ARG A 30 11.55 -13.98 -3.56
C ARG A 30 12.42 -13.81 -2.33
N ALA A 31 12.22 -12.74 -1.57
CA ALA A 31 12.88 -12.47 -0.31
C ALA A 31 12.55 -13.47 0.81
N GLY A 32 11.61 -14.40 0.58
CA GLY A 32 11.29 -15.48 1.51
C GLY A 32 10.18 -15.12 2.50
N PHE A 33 9.33 -14.15 2.17
CA PHE A 33 8.15 -13.83 2.96
C PHE A 33 6.88 -14.44 2.39
N LEU A 34 5.98 -14.86 3.27
CA LEU A 34 4.58 -15.10 3.00
C LEU A 34 3.79 -13.83 3.30
N ILE A 35 3.02 -13.35 2.34
CA ILE A 35 2.04 -12.27 2.57
C ILE A 35 0.82 -12.91 3.24
N GLU A 36 0.67 -12.66 4.54
CA GLU A 36 -0.44 -13.18 5.34
C GLU A 36 -1.69 -12.31 5.20
N ARG A 37 -1.51 -11.00 5.02
CA ARG A 37 -2.62 -10.06 4.86
C ARG A 37 -2.23 -8.88 3.98
N LEU A 38 -3.14 -8.49 3.09
CA LEU A 38 -3.08 -7.28 2.29
C LEU A 38 -4.35 -6.49 2.53
N VAL A 39 -4.20 -5.22 2.89
CA VAL A 39 -5.32 -4.31 3.20
C VAL A 39 -5.14 -3.02 2.43
N GLU A 40 -6.19 -2.64 1.71
CA GLU A 40 -6.38 -1.28 1.21
C GLU A 40 -7.20 -0.51 2.26
N PRO A 41 -6.59 0.38 3.07
CA PRO A 41 -7.29 1.08 4.14
C PRO A 41 -8.41 1.94 3.57
N ARG A 42 -9.60 1.80 4.16
CA ARG A 42 -10.75 2.66 3.89
C ARG A 42 -10.79 3.80 4.90
N PRO A 43 -11.26 4.99 4.52
CA PRO A 43 -11.49 6.05 5.49
C PRO A 43 -12.52 5.60 6.52
N LEU A 44 -12.31 5.97 7.78
CA LEU A 44 -13.28 5.71 8.84
C LEU A 44 -14.56 6.52 8.57
N PRO A 45 -15.77 5.99 8.86
CA PRO A 45 -17.03 6.71 8.62
C PRO A 45 -17.06 8.11 9.22
N GLU A 46 -16.46 8.30 10.40
CA GLU A 46 -16.38 9.58 11.10
C GLU A 46 -15.62 10.65 10.29
N ALA A 47 -14.74 10.25 9.37
CA ALA A 47 -14.00 11.16 8.51
C ALA A 47 -14.90 11.87 7.48
N GLU A 48 -16.10 11.34 7.20
CA GLU A 48 -17.10 12.02 6.35
C GLU A 48 -17.49 13.37 6.95
N SER A 49 -17.66 13.43 8.27
CA SER A 49 -18.03 14.67 8.97
C SER A 49 -16.97 15.77 8.92
N VAL A 50 -15.70 15.41 8.65
CA VAL A 50 -14.56 16.34 8.60
C VAL A 50 -14.41 16.95 7.21
N ASP A 51 -14.52 16.14 6.15
CA ASP A 51 -14.43 16.58 4.75
C ASP A 51 -15.18 15.59 3.84
N PRO A 52 -16.49 15.82 3.58
CA PRO A 52 -17.32 14.90 2.80
C PRO A 52 -16.81 14.70 1.36
N VAL A 53 -16.28 15.76 0.74
CA VAL A 53 -15.78 15.72 -0.64
C VAL A 53 -14.51 14.88 -0.73
N ARG A 54 -13.60 15.02 0.24
CA ARG A 54 -12.40 14.18 0.31
C ARG A 54 -12.74 12.74 0.69
N TYR A 55 -13.70 12.54 1.60
CA TYR A 55 -14.18 11.23 2.00
C TYR A 55 -14.73 10.44 0.81
N GLU A 56 -15.64 11.03 0.03
CA GLU A 56 -16.21 10.39 -1.17
C GLU A 56 -15.10 10.00 -2.16
N ARG A 57 -14.17 10.92 -2.44
CA ARG A 57 -13.08 10.69 -3.39
C ARG A 57 -12.13 9.56 -2.98
N VAL A 58 -11.77 9.47 -1.69
CA VAL A 58 -10.88 8.41 -1.17
C VAL A 58 -11.63 7.08 -1.04
N THR A 59 -12.95 7.11 -0.91
CA THR A 59 -13.79 5.90 -0.85
C THR A 59 -13.96 5.26 -2.22
N GLN A 60 -14.10 6.03 -3.29
CA GLN A 60 -14.42 5.53 -4.63
C GLN A 60 -13.25 4.90 -5.40
N GLN A 61 -11.99 5.20 -5.02
CA GLN A 61 -10.81 4.65 -5.68
C GLN A 61 -9.75 4.31 -4.63
N PRO A 62 -8.95 3.25 -4.82
CA PRO A 62 -7.80 2.95 -3.97
C PRO A 62 -6.68 3.97 -4.21
N ARG A 63 -6.94 5.23 -3.86
CA ARG A 63 -5.98 6.34 -3.87
C ARG A 63 -5.49 6.51 -2.45
N GLY A 64 -4.62 5.62 -2.03
CA GLY A 64 -4.16 5.60 -0.66
C GLY A 64 -3.00 4.65 -0.45
N PHE A 65 -2.90 4.18 0.79
CA PHE A 65 -1.83 3.31 1.22
C PHE A 65 -2.19 1.85 0.96
N LEU A 66 -1.17 1.01 0.88
CA LEU A 66 -1.31 -0.43 0.98
C LEU A 66 -0.67 -0.86 2.30
N ALA A 67 -1.41 -1.58 3.14
CA ALA A 67 -0.88 -2.16 4.36
C ALA A 67 -0.70 -3.67 4.16
N LEU A 68 0.49 -4.16 4.42
CA LEU A 68 0.86 -5.56 4.24
C LEU A 68 1.34 -6.14 5.56
N ARG A 69 0.90 -7.37 5.87
CA ARG A 69 1.53 -8.21 6.88
C ARG A 69 2.28 -9.33 6.15
N ALA A 70 3.60 -9.25 6.20
CA ALA A 70 4.51 -10.23 5.65
C ALA A 70 5.24 -10.94 6.79
N VAL A 71 5.20 -12.26 6.81
CA VAL A 71 5.88 -13.11 7.80
C VAL A 71 6.92 -13.97 7.09
N PRO A 72 8.02 -14.40 7.74
CA PRO A 72 8.93 -15.38 7.15
C PRO A 72 8.14 -16.59 6.64
N ASP A 73 8.42 -17.03 5.41
CA ASP A 73 7.69 -18.13 4.79
C ASP A 73 7.96 -19.43 5.55
N PRO A 74 6.96 -19.97 6.28
CA PRO A 74 7.18 -21.16 7.10
C PRO A 74 7.50 -22.40 6.25
N ARG A 75 7.18 -22.38 4.95
CA ARG A 75 7.51 -23.45 4.01
C ARG A 75 9.00 -23.49 3.63
N ARG A 76 9.74 -22.43 3.97
CA ARG A 76 11.20 -22.31 3.72
C ARG A 76 12.04 -22.57 4.96
N LEU A 77 11.42 -22.72 6.13
CA LEU A 77 12.15 -23.10 7.33
C LEU A 77 12.60 -24.56 7.19
N PRO A 78 13.87 -24.88 7.47
CA PRO A 78 14.30 -26.27 7.49
C PRO A 78 13.50 -27.02 8.54
N VAL A 79 13.00 -28.20 8.18
CA VAL A 79 12.40 -29.13 9.15
C VAL A 79 13.55 -29.57 10.06
N SER A 80 13.55 -29.07 11.28
CA SER A 80 14.45 -29.48 12.37
C SER A 80 14.13 -30.88 12.85
#